data_AF-A0A6A4GER4-F1
#
_entry.id   AF-A0A6A4GER4-F1
#
_cell.length_a   1.000
_cell.length_b   1.000
_cell.length_c   1.000
_cell.angle_alpha   90.00
_cell.angle_beta   90.00
_cell.angle_gamma   90.00
#
_symmetry.space_group_name_H-M   'P 1'
#
loop_
_entity.id
_entity.type
_entity.pdbx_description
1 polymer ?
#
loop_
_entity_poly.entity_id
_entity_poly.type
_entity_poly.pdbx_seq_one_letter_code
_entity_poly.pdbx_strand_id
1 'polypeptide(L)' 'AEAFRDYVDFWVKHLRTLFPHTREGVACPNIHAVGHIYDFLLLFGPILSWWCFPFERLIGVIQ' A
#
# COMPACT_ATOMS: atom_id res chain seq x y z
N ALA A 1 14.32 1.67 5.71
CA ALA A 1 13.08 2.48 5.78
C ALA A 1 12.88 3.26 4.50
N GLU A 2 13.82 4.14 4.15
CA GLU A 2 13.82 4.91 2.90
C GLU A 2 13.81 4.00 1.67
N ALA A 3 14.73 3.05 1.57
CA ALA A 3 14.80 2.14 0.42
C ALA A 3 13.47 1.41 0.10
N PHE A 4 12.71 0.97 1.12
CA PHE A 4 11.40 0.35 0.88
C PHE A 4 10.42 1.32 0.24
N ARG A 5 10.32 2.53 0.78
CA ARG A 5 9.45 3.58 0.24
C ARG A 5 9.87 4.00 -1.16
N ASP A 6 11.17 4.13 -1.39
CA ASP A 6 11.73 4.47 -2.70
C ASP A 6 11.38 3.39 -3.74
N TYR A 7 11.50 2.11 -3.38
CA TYR A 7 11.12 1.01 -4.28
C TYR A 7 9.63 0.95 -4.55
N VAL A 8 8.77 1.18 -3.54
CA VAL A 8 7.32 1.23 -3.71
C VAL A 8 6.93 2.38 -4.64
N ASP A 9 7.44 3.59 -4.39
CA ASP A 9 7.16 4.76 -5.21
C ASP A 9 7.68 4.58 -6.65
N PHE A 10 8.90 4.04 -6.80
CA PHE A 10 9.46 3.69 -8.09
C PHE A 10 8.55 2.69 -8.84
N TRP A 11 8.10 1.63 -8.18
CA TRP A 11 7.21 0.63 -8.76
C TRP A 11 5.87 1.22 -9.19
N VAL A 12 5.21 2.03 -8.34
CA VAL A 12 3.93 2.68 -8.68
C VAL A 12 4.10 3.62 -9.88
N LYS A 13 5.17 4.41 -9.91
CA LYS A 13 5.49 5.30 -11.04
C LYS A 13 5.70 4.52 -12.34
N HIS A 14 6.44 3.41 -12.30
CA HIS A 14 6.71 2.59 -13.47
C HIS A 14 5.46 1.82 -13.94
N LEU A 15 4.64 1.31 -13.02
CA LEU A 15 3.36 0.69 -13.34
C LEU A 15 2.47 1.66 -14.14
N ARG A 16 2.32 2.89 -13.64
CA ARG A 16 1.57 3.96 -14.33
C ARG A 16 2.19 4.38 -15.66
N THR A 17 3.49 4.20 -15.83
CA THR A 17 4.20 4.53 -17.08
C THR A 17 3.99 3.45 -18.14
N LEU A 18 4.15 2.18 -17.75
CA LEU A 18 3.99 1.03 -18.65
C LEU A 18 2.52 0.72 -18.98
N PHE A 19 1.61 1.02 -18.05
CA PHE A 19 0.19 0.74 -18.18
C PHE A 19 -0.64 2.01 -17.94
N PRO A 20 -0.72 2.95 -18.90
CA PRO A 20 -1.37 4.25 -18.71
C PRO A 20 -2.84 4.17 -18.29
N HIS A 21 -3.55 3.10 -18.66
CA HIS A 21 -4.93 2.84 -18.24
C HIS A 21 -5.09 2.72 -16.71
N THR A 22 -4.01 2.44 -15.98
CA THR A 22 -3.99 2.43 -14.50
C THR A 22 -3.98 3.83 -13.88
N ARG A 23 -3.79 4.89 -14.68
CA ARG A 23 -3.85 6.29 -14.21
C ARG A 23 -5.27 6.82 -14.07
N GLU A 24 -6.18 6.31 -14.89
CA GLU A 24 -7.56 6.80 -15.03
C GLU A 24 -8.58 5.93 -14.28
N GLY A 25 -8.13 4.82 -13.67
CA GLY A 25 -8.95 3.93 -12.86
C GLY A 25 -9.12 4.38 -11.41
N VAL A 26 -10.08 3.77 -10.71
CA VAL A 26 -10.24 3.90 -9.25
C VAL A 26 -8.92 3.54 -8.57
N ALA A 27 -8.47 4.36 -7.61
CA ALA A 27 -7.29 4.09 -6.82
C ALA A 27 -7.38 2.68 -6.21
N CYS A 28 -6.48 1.78 -6.60
CA CYS A 28 -6.47 0.43 -6.04
C CYS A 28 -6.10 0.49 -4.55
N PRO A 29 -7.02 0.15 -3.62
CA PRO A 29 -6.75 0.31 -2.18
C PRO A 29 -5.52 -0.47 -1.74
N ASN A 30 -5.25 -1.62 -2.36
CA ASN A 30 -4.06 -2.43 -2.08
C ASN A 30 -2.75 -1.70 -2.45
N ILE A 31 -2.73 -0.97 -3.57
CA ILE A 31 -1.54 -0.21 -4.02
C ILE A 31 -1.29 0.97 -3.07
N HIS A 32 -2.36 1.62 -2.62
CA HIS A 32 -2.30 2.66 -1.61
C HIS A 32 -1.80 2.11 -0.25
N ALA A 33 -2.38 1.01 0.21
CA ALA A 33 -2.01 0.35 1.47
C ALA A 33 -0.54 -0.10 1.50
N VAL A 34 0.03 -0.51 0.36
CA VAL A 34 1.48 -0.83 0.25
C VAL A 34 2.36 0.36 0.66
N GLY A 35 1.93 1.60 0.38
CA GLY A 35 2.62 2.81 0.83
C GLY A 35 2.69 2.97 2.35
N HIS A 36 1.74 2.36 3.08
CA HIS A 36 1.64 2.42 4.53
C HIS A 36 2.21 1.18 5.24
N ILE A 37 2.59 0.12 4.54
CA ILE A 37 3.13 -1.12 5.15
C ILE A 37 4.30 -0.82 6.09
N TYR A 38 5.19 0.11 5.73
CA TYR A 38 6.29 0.47 6.63
C TYR A 38 5.79 1.05 7.95
N ASP A 39 4.82 1.97 7.89
CA ASP A 39 4.28 2.61 9.09
C ASP A 39 3.51 1.58 9.94
N PHE A 40 2.78 0.67 9.29
CA PHE A 40 2.08 -0.44 9.96
C PHE A 40 3.02 -1.45 10.61
N LEU A 41 4.17 -1.74 10.00
CA LEU A 41 5.20 -2.58 10.62
C LEU A 41 5.73 -1.98 11.93
N LEU A 42 5.90 -0.65 11.97
CA LEU A 42 6.33 0.05 13.18
C LEU A 42 5.25 0.10 14.26
N LEU A 43 3.98 0.29 13.85
CA LEU A 43 2.86 0.46 14.77
C LEU A 43 2.28 -0.86 15.30
N PHE A 44 2.21 -1.88 14.45
CA PHE A 44 1.46 -3.11 14.71
C PHE A 44 2.32 -4.37 14.71
N GLY A 45 3.61 -4.26 14.37
CA GLY A 45 4.54 -5.39 14.32
C GLY A 45 4.45 -6.17 13.00
N PRO A 46 4.78 -7.47 12.98
CA PRO A 46 4.83 -8.27 11.75
C PRO A 46 3.49 -8.30 11.02
N ILE A 47 3.52 -8.22 9.68
CA ILE A 47 2.31 -8.20 8.82
C ILE A 47 1.32 -9.29 9.20
N LEU A 48 1.78 -10.54 9.33
CA LEU A 48 0.91 -11.69 9.67
C LEU A 48 0.19 -11.53 11.01
N SER A 49 0.75 -10.75 11.94
CA SER A 49 0.12 -10.49 13.23
C SER A 49 -1.09 -9.57 13.09
N TRP A 50 -1.14 -8.70 12.08
CA TRP A 50 -2.23 -7.74 11.90
C TRP A 50 -3.10 -7.97 10.67
N TRP A 51 -2.63 -8.76 9.70
CA TRP A 51 -3.33 -9.10 8.46
C TRP A 51 -4.55 -10.00 8.64
N CYS A 52 -4.66 -10.67 9.80
CA CYS A 52 -5.79 -11.55 10.10
C CYS A 52 -6.92 -10.86 10.85
N PHE A 53 -6.76 -9.58 11.23
CA PHE A 53 -7.78 -8.89 12.00
C PHE A 53 -8.75 -8.08 11.12
N PRO A 54 -10.04 -8.03 11.50
CA PRO A 54 -11.06 -7.31 10.75
C PRO A 54 -10.86 -5.78 10.71
N PHE A 55 -9.90 -5.22 11.45
CA PHE A 55 -9.57 -3.79 11.36
C PHE A 55 -9.04 -3.38 9.98
N GLU A 56 -8.46 -4.30 9.19
CA GLU A 56 -8.06 -3.98 7.81
C GLU A 56 -9.28 -3.60 6.95
N ARG A 57 -10.44 -4.22 7.23
CA ARG A 57 -11.70 -3.89 6.58
C ARG A 57 -12.24 -2.53 7.00
N LEU A 58 -11.91 -2.07 8.21
CA LEU A 58 -12.27 -0.74 8.70
C LEU A 58 -11.30 0.32 8.18
N ILE A 59 -10.00 0.04 8.17
CA ILE A 59 -8.96 0.92 7.61
C ILE A 59 -9.21 1.13 6.11
N GLY A 60 -9.53 0.08 5.37
CA GLY A 60 -9.91 0.19 3.95
C GLY A 60 -11.23 0.91 3.67
N VAL A 61 -12.04 1.19 4.70
CA VAL A 61 -13.28 1.99 4.60
C VAL A 61 -13.06 3.45 5.01
N ILE A 62 -12.06 3.73 5.86
CA ILE A 62 -11.76 5.07 6.38
C ILE A 62 -10.75 5.83 5.49
N GLN A 63 -10.01 5.13 4.63
CA GLN A 63 -9.04 5.71 3.66
C GLN A 63 -9.65 5.87 2.26
#